data_AF-A0A8W8J8W2-F1
#
_entry.id   AF-A0A8W8J8W2-F1
#
_cell.length_a   1.000
_cell.length_b   1.000
_cell.length_c   1.000
_cell.angle_alpha   90.00
_cell.angle_beta   90.00
_cell.angle_gamma   90.00
#
_symmetry.space_group_name_H-M   'P 1'
#
loop_
_entity.id
_entity.type
_entity.pdbx_description
1 polymer ?
#
loop_
_entity_poly.entity_id
_entity_poly.type
_entity_poly.pdbx_seq_one_letter_code
_entity_poly.pdbx_strand_id
1 'polypeptide(L)'
;PCCTDYIWNEEMGKCVRCMAGFYGVNCTKTCRYPSYGTDCQQKCYCAEYQCHVIIGCVDIGSGKMTVEFPTSNFLLGCIVCLLLVLVIFKVIKLIPSYRGYYEIRQKLNRQSTQRRYDSINVDVRSPTDTVLQNSLEEQERNDDSV
;
A
#
# COMPACT_ATOMS: atom_id res chain seq x y z
N PRO A 1 32.77 25.12 15.04
CA PRO A 1 32.60 25.94 13.82
C PRO A 1 32.94 25.12 12.56
N CYS A 2 32.15 25.24 11.48
CA CYS A 2 32.43 24.57 10.21
C CYS A 2 33.52 25.31 9.42
N CYS A 3 34.22 24.58 8.54
CA CYS A 3 35.20 25.15 7.61
C CYS A 3 34.53 25.98 6.51
N THR A 4 35.32 26.74 5.75
CA THR A 4 34.84 27.44 4.54
C THR A 4 34.20 26.44 3.57
N ASP A 5 33.10 26.83 2.93
CA ASP A 5 32.29 26.00 2.01
C ASP A 5 31.50 24.86 2.69
N TYR A 6 31.41 24.89 4.03
CA TYR A 6 30.58 23.99 4.82
C TYR A 6 29.66 24.77 5.77
N ILE A 7 28.46 24.23 6.00
CA ILE A 7 27.45 24.75 6.93
C ILE A 7 27.02 23.66 7.92
N TRP A 8 26.73 24.05 9.15
CA TRP A 8 26.23 23.11 10.16
C TRP A 8 24.81 22.69 9.81
N ASN A 9 24.58 21.38 9.71
CA ASN A 9 23.25 20.81 9.56
C ASN A 9 22.84 20.13 10.88
N GLU A 10 21.79 20.65 11.51
CA GLU A 10 21.32 20.15 12.81
C GLU A 10 20.72 18.75 12.73
N GLU A 11 19.99 18.43 11.67
CA GLU A 11 19.37 17.11 11.47
C GLU A 11 20.42 15.99 11.34
N MET A 12 21.52 16.28 10.65
CA MET A 12 22.60 15.33 10.44
C MET A 12 23.68 15.38 11.53
N GLY A 13 23.62 16.37 12.43
CA GLY A 13 24.63 16.61 13.47
C GLY A 13 26.05 16.78 12.91
N LYS A 14 26.20 17.35 11.71
CA LYS A 14 27.52 17.50 11.06
C LYS A 14 27.60 18.69 10.12
N CYS A 15 28.83 19.10 9.81
CA CYS A 15 29.10 20.06 8.75
C CYS A 15 28.86 19.41 7.38
N VAL A 16 27.98 20.00 6.57
CA VAL A 16 27.70 19.58 5.20
C VAL A 16 28.25 20.61 4.23
N ARG A 17 28.67 20.15 3.05
CA ARG A 17 29.13 21.06 2.00
C ARG A 17 27.98 21.96 1.55
N CYS A 18 28.32 23.19 1.14
CA CYS A 18 27.36 24.10 0.51
C CYS A 18 26.68 23.49 -0.72
N MET A 19 25.45 23.93 -0.98
CA MET A 19 24.73 23.56 -2.19
C MET A 19 25.48 24.05 -3.44
N ALA A 20 25.30 23.33 -4.55
CA ALA A 20 25.82 23.76 -5.85
C ALA A 20 25.40 25.21 -6.15
N GLY A 21 26.31 26.02 -6.66
CA GLY A 21 26.09 27.45 -6.87
C GLY A 21 26.45 28.34 -5.68
N PHE A 22 26.73 27.77 -4.50
CA PHE A 22 27.02 28.50 -3.26
C PHE A 22 28.34 28.08 -2.62
N TYR A 23 29.03 29.03 -1.99
CA TYR A 23 30.31 28.82 -1.32
C TYR A 23 30.54 29.89 -0.22
N GLY A 24 31.68 29.82 0.45
CA GLY A 24 32.09 30.72 1.52
C GLY A 24 31.61 30.29 2.91
N VAL A 25 31.81 31.17 3.89
CA VAL A 25 31.35 30.94 5.27
C VAL A 25 29.82 30.97 5.27
N ASN A 26 29.20 29.92 5.82
CA ASN A 26 27.74 29.74 5.85
C ASN A 26 27.07 29.77 4.46
N CYS A 27 27.80 29.44 3.39
CA CYS A 27 27.26 29.33 2.04
C CYS A 27 26.59 30.62 1.49
N THR A 28 27.04 31.79 1.93
CA THR A 28 26.41 33.08 1.56
C THR A 28 26.88 33.64 0.22
N LYS A 29 28.00 33.15 -0.32
CA LYS A 29 28.52 33.61 -1.61
C LYS A 29 27.97 32.74 -2.73
N THR A 30 27.62 33.36 -3.86
CA THR A 30 27.16 32.67 -5.06
C THR A 30 28.24 32.62 -6.12
N CYS A 31 28.20 31.59 -6.98
CA CYS A 31 29.08 31.49 -8.13
C CYS A 31 28.94 32.74 -9.02
N ARG A 32 30.09 33.31 -9.39
CA ARG A 32 30.15 34.47 -10.28
C ARG A 32 30.06 34.01 -11.73
N TYR A 33 29.30 34.71 -12.57
CA TYR A 33 29.31 34.49 -14.01
C TYR A 33 30.76 34.51 -14.56
N PRO A 34 31.13 33.58 -15.45
CA PRO A 34 30.28 32.57 -16.11
C PRO A 34 30.17 31.24 -15.37
N SER A 35 30.62 31.14 -14.12
CA SER A 35 30.68 29.88 -13.39
C SER A 35 29.37 29.50 -12.70
N TYR A 36 29.08 28.20 -12.62
CA TYR A 36 27.93 27.65 -11.91
C TYR A 36 28.21 26.22 -11.38
N GLY A 37 27.26 25.65 -10.64
CA GLY A 37 27.30 24.26 -10.19
C GLY A 37 28.15 24.05 -8.94
N THR A 38 28.49 22.79 -8.65
CA THR A 38 29.34 22.42 -7.50
C THR A 38 30.71 23.08 -7.63
N ASP A 39 31.15 23.74 -6.56
CA ASP A 39 32.44 24.45 -6.47
C ASP A 39 32.67 25.46 -7.62
N CYS A 40 31.60 25.91 -8.30
CA CYS A 40 31.67 26.84 -9.43
C CYS A 40 32.56 26.35 -10.60
N GLN A 41 32.67 25.03 -10.79
CA GLN A 41 33.53 24.43 -11.82
C GLN A 41 32.90 24.33 -13.22
N GLN A 42 31.59 24.55 -13.33
CA GLN A 42 30.88 24.51 -14.61
C GLN A 42 30.78 25.92 -15.20
N LYS A 43 30.59 26.04 -16.52
CA LYS A 43 30.61 27.33 -17.22
C LYS A 43 29.40 27.53 -18.12
N CYS A 44 28.73 28.67 -17.97
CA CYS A 44 27.63 29.10 -18.82
C CYS A 44 28.15 29.60 -20.18
N TYR A 45 27.43 29.22 -21.24
CA TYR A 45 27.64 29.68 -22.62
C TYR A 45 26.45 30.49 -23.15
N CYS A 46 25.75 31.15 -22.23
CA CYS A 46 24.59 32.00 -22.46
C CYS A 46 24.84 33.38 -21.86
N ALA A 47 23.88 34.30 -22.06
CA ALA A 47 23.94 35.61 -21.44
C ALA A 47 23.85 35.50 -19.90
N GLU A 48 24.42 36.47 -19.19
CA GLU A 48 24.48 36.45 -17.71
C GLU A 48 23.09 36.32 -17.06
N TYR A 49 22.08 37.00 -17.60
CA TYR A 49 20.69 36.91 -17.11
C TYR A 49 20.04 35.53 -17.31
N GLN A 50 20.64 34.65 -18.13
CA GLN A 50 20.21 33.28 -18.36
C GLN A 50 21.04 32.26 -17.56
N CYS A 51 22.12 32.69 -16.88
CA CYS A 51 23.02 31.80 -16.17
C CYS A 51 22.60 31.67 -14.71
N HIS A 52 21.86 30.61 -14.40
CA HIS A 52 21.48 30.26 -13.04
C HIS A 52 22.63 29.57 -12.30
N VAL A 53 22.96 30.03 -11.08
CA VAL A 53 24.12 29.58 -10.30
C VAL A 53 24.13 28.07 -9.99
N ILE A 54 22.96 27.43 -9.98
CA ILE A 54 22.82 25.98 -9.70
C ILE A 54 22.86 25.14 -10.97
N ILE A 55 22.11 25.54 -12.02
CA ILE A 55 21.80 24.70 -13.18
C ILE A 55 22.46 25.16 -14.47
N GLY A 56 23.05 26.35 -14.49
CA GLY A 56 23.67 26.93 -15.67
C GLY A 56 22.64 27.65 -16.54
N CYS A 57 22.71 27.46 -17.85
CA CYS A 57 21.86 28.19 -18.79
C CYS A 57 20.40 27.75 -18.70
N VAL A 58 19.52 28.67 -18.31
CA VAL A 58 18.06 28.51 -18.41
C VAL A 58 17.59 29.00 -19.78
N ASP A 59 16.85 28.15 -20.48
CA ASP A 59 16.28 28.51 -21.76
C ASP A 59 15.06 29.41 -21.52
N ILE A 60 15.25 30.73 -21.57
CA ILE A 60 14.18 31.73 -21.34
C ILE A 60 13.28 31.88 -22.60
N GLY A 61 13.53 31.11 -23.66
CA GLY A 61 12.56 30.97 -24.74
C GLY A 61 13.20 30.72 -26.09
N SER A 62 13.33 29.45 -26.47
CA SER A 62 13.13 28.91 -27.82
C SER A 62 13.01 27.39 -27.86
N GLY A 63 12.77 26.71 -26.73
CA GLY A 63 12.29 25.33 -26.75
C GLY A 63 10.80 25.31 -26.51
N LYS A 64 9.98 25.05 -27.54
CA LYS A 64 8.76 24.29 -27.25
C LYS A 64 9.26 23.02 -26.56
N MET A 65 9.01 22.86 -25.27
CA MET A 65 8.92 21.52 -24.70
C MET A 65 7.66 20.92 -25.33
N THR A 66 7.74 20.55 -26.61
CA THR A 66 6.90 19.50 -27.14
C THR A 66 7.34 18.29 -26.35
N VAL A 67 6.66 18.03 -25.23
CA VAL A 67 6.52 16.65 -24.85
C VAL A 67 5.77 16.04 -26.02
N GLU A 68 6.50 15.49 -26.98
CA GLU A 68 5.96 14.58 -27.97
C GLU A 68 5.52 13.35 -27.18
N PHE A 69 4.41 13.50 -26.45
CA PHE A 69 3.66 12.36 -26.01
C PHE A 69 3.18 11.71 -27.31
N PRO A 70 3.66 10.51 -27.66
CA PRO A 70 3.06 9.78 -28.76
C PRO A 70 1.58 9.63 -28.41
N THR A 71 0.73 10.41 -29.08
CA THR A 71 -0.72 10.47 -28.86
C THR A 71 -1.38 9.11 -29.10
N SER A 72 -0.66 8.15 -29.69
CA SER A 72 -1.03 6.74 -29.84
C SER A 72 -1.00 5.93 -28.54
N ASN A 73 -0.16 6.28 -27.56
CA ASN A 73 0.00 5.49 -26.33
C ASN A 73 -0.94 5.93 -25.20
N PHE A 74 -1.51 7.13 -25.27
CA PHE A 74 -2.52 7.58 -24.29
C PHE A 74 -3.82 6.80 -24.45
N LEU A 75 -4.26 6.56 -25.70
CA LEU A 75 -5.46 5.77 -25.97
C LEU A 75 -5.30 4.33 -25.51
N LEU A 76 -4.14 3.71 -25.76
CA LEU A 76 -3.84 2.38 -25.24
C LEU A 76 -3.84 2.35 -23.71
N GLY A 77 -3.26 3.37 -23.06
CA GLY A 77 -3.32 3.53 -21.60
C GLY A 77 -4.75 3.62 -21.08
N CYS A 78 -5.60 4.46 -21.68
CA CYS A 78 -7.01 4.57 -21.31
C CYS A 78 -7.77 3.25 -21.49
N ILE A 79 -7.55 2.54 -22.60
CA ILE A 79 -8.20 1.24 -22.86
C ILE A 79 -7.78 0.21 -21.81
N VAL A 80 -6.47 0.09 -21.52
CA VAL A 80 -5.97 -0.84 -20.50
C VAL A 80 -6.56 -0.50 -19.12
N CYS A 81 -6.57 0.77 -18.72
CA CYS A 81 -7.16 1.21 -17.46
C CYS A 81 -8.67 0.88 -17.38
N LEU A 82 -9.43 1.12 -18.46
CA LEU A 82 -10.86 0.79 -18.50
C LEU A 82 -11.09 -0.72 -18.40
N LEU A 83 -10.30 -1.54 -19.10
CA LEU A 83 -10.40 -3.00 -19.00
C LEU A 83 -10.11 -3.51 -17.59
N LEU A 84 -9.07 -2.97 -16.93
CA LEU A 84 -8.75 -3.34 -15.54
C LEU A 84 -9.89 -2.97 -14.57
N VAL A 85 -10.47 -1.78 -14.72
CA VAL A 85 -11.62 -1.34 -13.89
C VAL A 85 -12.84 -2.24 -14.13
N LEU A 86 -13.12 -2.62 -15.38
CA LEU A 86 -14.22 -3.53 -15.71
C LEU A 86 -14.00 -4.93 -15.16
N VAL A 87 -12.78 -5.45 -15.23
CA VAL A 87 -12.40 -6.74 -14.62
C VAL A 87 -12.58 -6.68 -13.11
N ILE A 88 -12.08 -5.62 -12.45
CA ILE A 88 -12.24 -5.44 -11.01
C ILE A 88 -13.72 -5.33 -10.63
N PHE A 89 -14.52 -4.54 -11.35
CA PHE A 89 -15.95 -4.41 -11.11
C PHE A 89 -16.69 -5.74 -11.28
N LYS A 90 -16.34 -6.50 -12.32
CA LYS A 90 -16.87 -7.85 -12.54
C LYS A 90 -16.43 -8.78 -11.43
N VAL A 91 -15.18 -8.76 -10.98
CA VAL A 91 -14.73 -9.58 -9.83
C VAL A 91 -15.51 -9.20 -8.57
N ILE A 92 -15.63 -7.92 -8.25
CA ILE A 92 -16.37 -7.42 -7.07
C ILE A 92 -17.86 -7.76 -7.13
N LYS A 93 -18.48 -7.84 -8.33
CA LYS A 93 -19.90 -8.22 -8.53
C LYS A 93 -20.09 -9.73 -8.77
N LEU A 94 -19.07 -10.43 -9.26
CA LEU A 94 -19.02 -11.88 -9.45
C LEU A 94 -18.80 -12.55 -8.11
N ILE A 95 -18.02 -11.99 -7.18
CA ILE A 95 -17.87 -12.53 -5.82
C ILE A 95 -19.24 -12.69 -5.11
N PRO A 96 -20.15 -11.70 -5.07
CA PRO A 96 -21.48 -11.85 -4.49
C PRO A 96 -22.44 -12.69 -5.35
N SER A 97 -22.34 -12.65 -6.69
CA SER A 97 -23.15 -13.51 -7.59
C SER A 97 -22.76 -14.99 -7.49
N TYR A 98 -21.46 -15.29 -7.45
CA TYR A 98 -20.91 -16.62 -7.14
C TYR A 98 -21.23 -17.04 -5.71
N ARG A 99 -21.32 -16.10 -4.74
CA ARG A 99 -21.78 -16.40 -3.38
C ARG A 99 -23.22 -16.91 -3.38
N GLY A 100 -24.12 -16.28 -4.14
CA GLY A 100 -25.51 -16.71 -4.27
C GLY A 100 -25.66 -18.06 -4.99
N TYR A 101 -24.88 -18.28 -6.07
CA TYR A 101 -24.81 -19.58 -6.74
C TYR A 101 -24.29 -20.70 -5.80
N TYR A 102 -23.33 -20.39 -4.92
CA TYR A 102 -22.76 -21.34 -3.96
C TYR A 102 -23.70 -21.66 -2.79
N GLU A 103 -24.52 -20.70 -2.34
CA GLU A 103 -25.50 -20.91 -1.26
C GLU A 103 -26.59 -21.94 -1.63
N ILE A 104 -26.99 -22.01 -2.90
CA ILE A 104 -27.99 -22.98 -3.37
C ILE A 104 -27.43 -24.42 -3.28
N ARG A 105 -26.15 -24.62 -3.57
CA ARG A 105 -25.50 -25.94 -3.55
C ARG A 105 -25.30 -26.48 -2.12
N GLN A 106 -25.14 -25.62 -1.12
CA GLN A 106 -24.98 -26.05 0.28
C GLN A 106 -26.28 -26.63 0.88
N LYS A 107 -27.44 -26.07 0.51
CA LYS A 107 -28.74 -26.52 1.06
C LYS A 107 -29.07 -27.97 0.69
N LEU A 108 -28.69 -28.42 -0.51
CA LEU A 108 -28.90 -29.80 -0.98
C LEU A 108 -27.99 -30.81 -0.26
N ASN A 109 -26.78 -30.42 0.17
CA ASN A 109 -25.83 -31.33 0.83
C ASN A 109 -26.04 -31.44 2.36
N ARG A 110 -26.71 -30.46 2.98
CA ARG A 110 -27.13 -30.54 4.40
C ARG A 110 -28.26 -31.57 4.61
N GLN A 111 -29.20 -31.67 3.67
CA GLN A 111 -30.36 -32.57 3.78
C GLN A 111 -30.00 -34.06 3.63
N SER A 112 -28.99 -34.40 2.82
CA SER A 112 -28.48 -35.77 2.68
C SER A 112 -27.69 -36.23 3.92
N THR A 113 -26.94 -35.32 4.54
CA THR A 113 -26.13 -35.59 5.74
C THR A 113 -27.00 -35.68 7.00
N GLN A 114 -28.01 -34.81 7.14
CA GLN A 114 -28.94 -34.81 8.27
C GLN A 114 -29.80 -36.08 8.33
N ARG A 115 -30.39 -36.51 7.20
CA ARG A 115 -31.18 -37.76 7.17
C ARG A 115 -30.36 -39.00 7.54
N ARG A 116 -29.06 -39.02 7.22
CA ARG A 116 -28.15 -40.10 7.59
C ARG A 116 -27.73 -40.04 9.07
N TYR A 117 -27.57 -38.84 9.63
CA TYR A 117 -27.25 -38.63 11.05
C TYR A 117 -28.42 -38.99 11.97
N ASP A 118 -29.64 -38.59 11.60
CA ASP A 118 -30.85 -38.85 12.40
C ASP A 118 -31.24 -40.34 12.40
N SER A 119 -30.91 -41.09 11.35
CA SER A 119 -31.09 -42.55 11.34
C SER A 119 -30.07 -43.28 12.22
N ILE A 120 -28.82 -42.81 12.27
CA ILE A 120 -27.78 -43.38 13.15
C ILE A 120 -28.10 -43.13 14.64
N ASN A 121 -28.63 -41.96 15.00
CA ASN A 121 -28.92 -41.64 16.41
C ASN A 121 -30.16 -42.34 16.99
N VAL A 122 -31.08 -42.84 16.15
CA VAL A 122 -32.24 -43.63 16.61
C VAL A 122 -31.80 -45.02 17.07
N ASP A 123 -30.77 -45.59 16.45
CA ASP A 123 -30.25 -46.92 16.79
C ASP A 123 -29.33 -46.93 18.04
N VAL A 124 -28.87 -45.76 18.49
CA VAL A 124 -27.93 -45.63 19.63
C VAL A 124 -28.64 -45.50 20.99
N ARG A 125 -29.93 -45.16 21.04
CA ARG A 125 -30.63 -44.96 22.32
C ARG A 125 -31.22 -46.26 22.87
N SER A 126 -30.36 -47.06 23.48
CA SER A 126 -30.66 -48.22 24.32
C SER A 126 -29.65 -48.32 25.48
N PRO A 127 -29.92 -49.05 26.55
CA PRO A 127 -30.76 -48.80 27.72
C PRO A 127 -29.96 -48.20 28.90
N THR A 128 -28.86 -47.49 28.65
CA THR A 128 -27.89 -47.09 29.69
C THR A 128 -28.18 -45.75 30.39
N ASP A 129 -28.95 -44.85 29.77
CA ASP A 129 -29.27 -43.54 30.35
C ASP A 129 -30.18 -43.64 31.59
N THR A 130 -31.04 -44.66 31.68
CA THR A 130 -31.98 -44.82 32.79
C THR A 130 -31.30 -45.29 34.09
N VAL A 131 -30.15 -45.96 33.99
CA VAL A 131 -29.44 -46.51 35.17
C VAL A 131 -28.65 -45.41 35.88
N LEU A 132 -28.09 -44.45 35.13
CA LEU A 132 -27.33 -43.33 35.70
C LEU A 132 -28.24 -42.25 36.29
N GLN A 133 -29.41 -42.01 35.68
CA GLN A 133 -30.38 -41.07 36.23
C GLN A 133 -30.91 -41.54 37.60
N ASN A 134 -31.21 -42.84 37.73
CA ASN A 134 -31.73 -43.43 38.97
C ASN A 134 -30.69 -43.44 40.12
N SER A 135 -29.39 -43.50 39.81
CA SER A 135 -28.33 -43.51 40.84
C SER A 135 -27.99 -42.12 41.40
N LEU A 136 -28.36 -41.05 40.70
CA LEU A 136 -28.17 -39.67 41.17
C LEU A 136 -29.33 -39.20 42.07
N GLU A 137 -30.57 -39.66 41.83
CA GLU A 137 -31.73 -39.30 42.66
C GLU A 137 -31.71 -39.96 44.06
N GLU A 138 -30.99 -41.08 44.22
CA GLU A 138 -30.87 -41.79 45.50
C GLU A 138 -29.86 -41.12 46.46
N GLN A 139 -28.91 -40.37 45.90
CA GLN A 139 -27.85 -39.70 46.67
C GLN A 139 -28.31 -38.36 47.24
N GLU A 140 -29.22 -37.66 46.57
CA GLU A 140 -29.78 -36.37 47.04
C GLU A 140 -30.78 -36.54 48.20
N ARG A 141 -31.36 -37.73 48.40
CA ARG A 141 -32.32 -37.98 49.48
C ARG A 141 -31.69 -38.23 50.86
N ASN A 142 -30.41 -38.60 50.91
CA ASN A 142 -29.73 -38.97 52.16
C ASN A 142 -29.02 -37.80 52.86
N ASP A 143 -28.83 -36.64 52.20
CA ASP A 143 -28.14 -35.48 52.79
C ASP A 143 -29.06 -34.52 53.58
N ASP A 144 -30.40 -34.68 53.49
CA ASP A 144 -31.36 -33.77 54.14
C ASP A 144 -31.84 -34.23 55.55
N SER A 145 -31.17 -35.20 56.19
CA SER A 145 -31.63 -35.79 57.47
C SER A 145 -30.61 -35.91 58.61
N VAL A 146 -29.53 -35.11 58.62
CA VAL A 146 -28.59 -35.00 59.76
C VAL A 146 -28.55 -33.59 60.33
#